data_AF-A0A6B1CL36-F1
#
_entry.id   AF-A0A6B1CL36-F1
#
_cell.length_a   1.000
_cell.length_b   1.000
_cell.length_c   1.000
_cell.angle_alpha   90.00
_cell.angle_beta   90.00
_cell.angle_gamma   90.00
#
_symmetry.space_group_name_H-M   'P 1'
#
loop_
_entity.id
_entity.type
_entity.pdbx_description
1 polymer ?
#
loop_
_entity_poly.entity_id
_entity_poly.type
_entity_poly.pdbx_seq_one_letter_code
_entity_poly.pdbx_strand_id
1 'polypeptide(L)'
;MESLLANPRLSRFDPLARILCYDDFDAGLNGWTGLIGNYEDSLDAMLPDYQDLRPPMLSNLTMWDTGTAGSMEGTYALKLATRPQAGGLSVGIKRHTFRALGQVQLECYFAFKPEASELKLGEMDVRAWGVLFDVQDGNPQGRRWMPHLRYLNAESGQRQGRWQTKPATRSVQPIGGSGKTVSHFHLGPEGWEDVPGKPQLLCYNEIATKMNWHYLRIGLDLKRRAFTGFQCNDHTFGPEGMHCIELPAMANLWCMLNAAFWVEADMDKRAFLYIDSVLLSGEFAQ
;
A
#
# COMPACT_ATOMS: atom_id res chain seq x y z
N MET A 1 11.58 8.40 24.45
CA MET A 1 10.19 7.92 24.63
C MET A 1 9.30 9.01 25.22
N GLU A 2 9.64 9.65 26.35
CA GLU A 2 8.84 10.76 26.93
C GLU A 2 8.56 11.92 25.95
N SER A 3 9.51 12.25 25.07
CA SER A 3 9.33 13.30 24.06
C SER A 3 8.37 12.93 22.91
N LEU A 4 8.16 11.63 22.63
CA LEU A 4 7.23 11.17 21.59
C LEU A 4 5.78 11.21 22.11
N LEU A 5 5.57 10.79 23.35
CA LEU A 5 4.26 10.86 24.01
C LEU A 5 3.79 12.31 24.23
N ALA A 6 4.73 13.25 24.34
CA ALA A 6 4.42 14.67 24.46
C ALA A 6 4.03 15.36 23.14
N ASN A 7 4.23 14.72 21.99
CA ASN A 7 3.80 15.25 20.69
C ASN A 7 2.52 14.54 20.24
N PRO A 8 1.34 15.20 20.29
CA PRO A 8 0.06 14.59 19.93
C PRO A 8 0.05 13.96 18.53
N ARG A 9 0.79 14.54 17.57
CA ARG A 9 0.89 14.04 16.20
C ARG A 9 1.60 12.68 16.10
N LEU A 10 2.57 12.45 16.99
CA LEU A 10 3.41 11.25 17.01
C LEU A 10 2.98 10.24 18.07
N SER A 11 2.33 10.67 19.15
CA SER A 11 1.93 9.83 20.29
C SER A 11 0.90 8.74 19.95
N ARG A 12 0.27 8.84 18.79
CA ARG A 12 -0.70 7.89 18.23
C ARG A 12 -0.07 6.79 17.37
N PHE A 13 1.26 6.75 17.33
CA PHE A 13 2.09 5.78 16.63
C PHE A 13 2.98 5.07 17.64
N ASP A 14 3.48 3.89 17.26
CA ASP A 14 4.47 3.09 18.00
C ASP A 14 5.81 3.00 17.23
N PRO A 15 6.44 4.12 16.86
CA PRO A 15 7.57 4.09 15.92
C PRO A 15 8.81 3.43 16.51
N LEU A 16 9.67 2.90 15.62
CA LEU A 16 11.04 2.50 15.94
C LEU A 16 11.89 3.73 16.32
N ALA A 17 13.11 3.51 16.81
CA ALA A 17 13.95 4.53 17.44
C ALA A 17 14.23 5.78 16.57
N ARG A 18 14.18 5.66 15.23
CA ARG A 18 14.40 6.78 14.31
C ARG A 18 13.27 6.88 13.29
N ILE A 19 12.63 8.04 13.24
CA ILE A 19 11.66 8.39 12.19
C ILE A 19 12.42 8.86 10.95
N LEU A 20 12.16 8.22 9.80
CA LEU A 20 12.72 8.58 8.49
C LEU A 20 11.84 9.61 7.79
N CYS A 21 10.51 9.40 7.84
CA CYS A 21 9.54 10.37 7.35
C CYS A 21 8.25 10.30 8.17
N TYR A 22 7.55 11.43 8.20
CA TYR A 22 6.20 11.58 8.73
C TYR A 22 5.45 12.48 7.74
N ASP A 23 4.54 11.87 6.97
CA ASP A 23 3.83 12.51 5.87
C ASP A 23 2.46 13.01 6.34
N ASP A 24 2.35 14.31 6.49
CA ASP A 24 1.09 15.03 6.75
C ASP A 24 0.55 15.57 5.41
N PHE A 25 -0.59 15.04 4.95
CA PHE A 25 -1.15 15.38 3.64
C PHE A 25 -1.81 16.76 3.58
N ASP A 26 -1.97 17.45 4.71
CA ASP A 26 -2.29 18.88 4.71
C ASP A 26 -1.11 19.74 4.20
N ALA A 27 0.12 19.22 4.29
CA ALA A 27 1.32 19.87 3.79
C ALA A 27 1.68 19.49 2.33
N GLY A 28 0.88 18.62 1.69
CA GLY A 28 1.05 18.23 0.29
C GLY A 28 1.26 16.74 0.08
N LEU A 29 1.70 16.34 -1.12
CA LEU A 29 1.87 14.93 -1.48
C LEU A 29 3.07 14.23 -0.82
N ASN A 30 3.98 14.95 -0.15
CA ASN A 30 5.14 14.38 0.56
C ASN A 30 5.97 13.36 -0.25
N GLY A 31 6.07 13.52 -1.57
CA GLY A 31 6.82 12.62 -2.46
C GLY A 31 6.04 11.40 -2.96
N TRP A 32 4.78 11.23 -2.58
CA TRP A 32 3.87 10.25 -3.16
C TRP A 32 3.52 10.62 -4.61
N THR A 33 3.55 9.64 -5.51
CA THR A 33 3.21 9.79 -6.93
C THR A 33 2.59 8.52 -7.49
N GLY A 34 2.17 8.52 -8.75
CA GLY A 34 1.65 7.33 -9.42
C GLY A 34 2.74 6.28 -9.64
N LEU A 35 2.42 5.00 -9.41
CA LEU A 35 3.24 3.92 -9.95
C LEU A 35 2.97 3.82 -11.45
N ILE A 36 4.03 3.85 -12.24
CA ILE A 36 3.98 3.66 -13.69
C ILE A 36 4.87 2.49 -14.07
N GLY A 37 4.52 1.80 -15.14
CA GLY A 37 5.33 0.72 -15.69
C GLY A 37 6.58 1.25 -16.38
N ASN A 38 7.58 0.38 -16.52
CA ASN A 38 8.75 0.70 -17.31
C ASN A 38 8.38 0.76 -18.81
N TYR A 39 9.03 1.66 -19.54
CA TYR A 39 8.87 1.85 -20.97
C TYR A 39 10.24 2.13 -21.61
N GLU A 40 10.36 1.84 -22.90
CA GLU A 40 11.55 2.13 -23.70
C GLU A 40 11.06 2.55 -25.09
N ASP A 41 11.60 3.66 -25.59
CA ASP A 41 11.28 4.34 -26.87
C ASP A 41 9.82 4.81 -27.06
N SER A 42 8.82 4.09 -26.55
CA SER A 42 7.39 4.45 -26.60
C SER A 42 6.68 4.04 -25.31
N LEU A 43 5.66 4.82 -24.91
CA LEU A 43 4.74 4.45 -23.83
C LEU A 43 3.93 3.18 -24.17
N ASP A 44 3.75 2.87 -25.45
CA ASP A 44 3.06 1.66 -25.91
C ASP A 44 3.83 0.38 -25.57
N ALA A 45 5.14 0.48 -25.28
CA ALA A 45 5.95 -0.65 -24.86
C ALA A 45 5.67 -1.07 -23.39
N MET A 46 4.96 -0.24 -22.62
CA MET A 46 4.59 -0.53 -21.24
C MET A 46 3.65 -1.73 -21.18
N LEU A 47 3.85 -2.62 -20.19
CA LEU A 47 2.91 -3.73 -19.98
C LEU A 47 1.48 -3.18 -19.79
N PRO A 48 0.45 -3.79 -20.43
CA PRO A 48 -0.91 -3.27 -20.42
C PRO A 48 -1.46 -2.97 -19.03
N ASP A 49 -1.16 -3.82 -18.04
CA ASP A 49 -1.64 -3.66 -16.67
C ASP A 49 -1.19 -2.33 -16.00
N TYR A 50 -0.07 -1.75 -16.43
CA TYR A 50 0.44 -0.48 -15.89
C TYR A 50 -0.16 0.76 -16.58
N GLN A 51 -0.68 0.62 -17.79
CA GLN A 51 -1.10 1.76 -18.62
C GLN A 51 -2.29 2.51 -18.01
N ASP A 52 -3.10 1.82 -17.19
CA ASP A 52 -4.32 2.38 -16.62
C ASP A 52 -4.24 2.65 -15.11
N LEU A 53 -3.06 2.57 -14.50
CA LEU A 53 -2.89 2.91 -13.09
C LEU A 53 -3.15 4.40 -12.87
N ARG A 54 -4.10 4.68 -11.96
CA ARG A 54 -4.48 6.06 -11.62
C ARG A 54 -3.55 6.64 -10.56
N PRO A 55 -3.07 7.88 -10.73
CA PRO A 55 -2.20 8.53 -9.75
C PRO A 55 -2.96 8.89 -8.46
N PRO A 56 -2.24 9.04 -7.33
CA PRO A 56 -2.84 9.55 -6.10
C PRO A 56 -3.27 11.00 -6.22
N MET A 57 -4.21 11.41 -5.37
CA MET A 57 -4.71 12.78 -5.23
C MET A 57 -4.67 13.20 -3.76
N LEU A 58 -4.65 14.50 -3.50
CA LEU A 58 -5.04 15.03 -2.19
C LEU A 58 -6.56 15.25 -2.18
N SER A 59 -7.24 14.77 -1.15
CA SER A 59 -8.70 14.83 -1.07
C SER A 59 -9.19 15.07 0.34
N ASN A 60 -10.21 15.91 0.44
CA ASN A 60 -11.04 16.20 1.60
C ASN A 60 -12.31 15.33 1.65
N LEU A 61 -12.20 14.07 1.19
CA LEU A 61 -13.22 13.02 1.35
C LEU A 61 -14.67 13.45 1.01
N THR A 62 -14.86 14.25 -0.05
CA THR A 62 -16.18 14.82 -0.36
C THR A 62 -17.23 13.76 -0.72
N MET A 63 -18.39 13.84 -0.07
CA MET A 63 -19.59 13.04 -0.34
C MET A 63 -20.77 13.97 -0.68
N TRP A 64 -21.75 13.45 -1.42
CA TRP A 64 -22.87 14.25 -1.94
C TRP A 64 -23.90 14.64 -0.87
N ASP A 65 -24.03 13.87 0.21
CA ASP A 65 -25.00 14.08 1.30
C ASP A 65 -24.40 14.81 2.51
N THR A 66 -23.19 14.43 2.93
CA THR A 66 -22.53 14.99 4.12
C THR A 66 -21.58 16.14 3.79
N GLY A 67 -21.35 16.42 2.51
CA GLY A 67 -20.39 17.43 2.06
C GLY A 67 -18.94 16.98 2.25
N THR A 68 -18.09 17.90 2.70
CA THR A 68 -16.65 17.68 2.90
C THR A 68 -16.37 17.03 4.25
N ALA A 69 -15.58 15.95 4.27
CA ALA A 69 -15.06 15.34 5.48
C ALA A 69 -13.54 15.54 5.61
N GLY A 70 -13.04 15.76 6.81
CA GLY A 70 -11.60 15.84 7.06
C GLY A 70 -10.91 14.48 6.95
N SER A 71 -9.58 14.51 6.89
CA SER A 71 -8.77 13.31 7.17
C SER A 71 -8.84 12.95 8.66
N MET A 72 -8.03 11.99 9.12
CA MET A 72 -8.00 11.63 10.54
C MET A 72 -7.47 12.79 11.38
N GLU A 73 -6.39 13.45 10.93
CA GLU A 73 -5.77 14.58 11.62
C GLU A 73 -6.21 15.96 11.11
N GLY A 74 -6.71 16.03 9.88
CA GLY A 74 -6.62 17.26 9.10
C GLY A 74 -7.70 17.43 8.05
N THR A 75 -7.37 18.18 7.00
CA THR A 75 -8.29 18.45 5.89
C THR A 75 -8.12 17.46 4.74
N TYR A 76 -6.89 17.09 4.42
CA TYR A 76 -6.55 16.29 3.25
C TYR A 76 -5.99 14.92 3.65
N ALA A 77 -6.39 13.91 2.88
CA ALA A 77 -5.79 12.60 2.86
C ALA A 77 -5.23 12.30 1.47
N LEU A 78 -4.28 11.37 1.39
CA LEU A 78 -3.91 10.74 0.12
C LEU A 78 -5.05 9.84 -0.33
N LYS A 79 -5.67 10.16 -1.47
CA LYS A 79 -6.73 9.37 -2.09
C LYS A 79 -6.19 8.61 -3.29
N LEU A 80 -6.39 7.30 -3.29
CA LEU A 80 -6.33 6.45 -4.47
C LEU A 80 -7.76 6.21 -4.97
N ALA A 81 -7.95 6.24 -6.28
CA ALA A 81 -9.24 6.05 -6.90
C ALA A 81 -9.12 5.23 -8.18
N THR A 82 -9.77 4.08 -8.22
CA THR A 82 -9.81 3.23 -9.41
C THR A 82 -10.68 3.87 -10.50
N ARG A 83 -10.62 3.31 -11.71
CA ARG A 83 -11.72 3.45 -12.66
C ARG A 83 -12.96 2.69 -12.18
N PRO A 84 -14.17 3.05 -12.64
CA PRO A 84 -15.39 2.31 -12.34
C PRO A 84 -15.46 1.04 -13.19
N GLN A 85 -14.53 0.11 -12.94
CA GLN A 85 -14.40 -1.15 -13.66
C GLN A 85 -13.93 -2.23 -12.69
N ALA A 86 -14.57 -3.39 -12.72
CA ALA A 86 -14.14 -4.55 -11.93
C ALA A 86 -12.68 -4.92 -12.23
N GLY A 87 -11.89 -5.14 -11.17
CA GLY A 87 -10.44 -5.36 -11.25
C GLY A 87 -9.61 -4.10 -11.53
N GLY A 88 -10.23 -2.92 -11.64
CA GLY A 88 -9.53 -1.65 -11.80
C GLY A 88 -8.65 -1.35 -10.60
N LEU A 89 -7.43 -0.87 -10.84
CA LEU A 89 -6.41 -0.60 -9.81
C LEU A 89 -6.00 0.88 -9.78
N SER A 90 -5.63 1.36 -8.60
CA SER A 90 -4.92 2.62 -8.41
C SER A 90 -3.79 2.41 -7.40
N VAL A 91 -2.62 2.99 -7.69
CA VAL A 91 -1.41 2.73 -6.92
C VAL A 91 -0.65 4.04 -6.71
N GLY A 92 -0.48 4.40 -5.44
CA GLY A 92 0.40 5.47 -5.01
C GLY A 92 1.70 4.89 -4.49
N ILE A 93 2.84 5.40 -4.95
CA ILE A 93 4.17 4.96 -4.53
C ILE A 93 4.99 6.15 -4.03
N LYS A 94 5.76 5.90 -2.96
CA LYS A 94 6.83 6.75 -2.49
C LYS A 94 8.15 6.01 -2.62
N ARG A 95 9.16 6.70 -3.13
CA ARG A 95 10.46 6.08 -3.44
C ARG A 95 11.53 6.58 -2.47
N HIS A 96 12.15 5.64 -1.77
CA HIS A 96 13.30 5.90 -0.90
C HIS A 96 14.44 4.94 -1.21
N THR A 97 15.60 5.26 -0.64
CA THR A 97 16.67 4.31 -0.42
C THR A 97 16.85 4.10 1.08
N PHE A 98 17.24 2.89 1.49
CA PHE A 98 17.59 2.64 2.88
C PHE A 98 19.01 3.14 3.17
N ARG A 99 19.23 3.65 4.39
CA ARG A 99 20.55 4.11 4.85
C ARG A 99 21.40 2.98 5.43
N ALA A 100 20.76 1.97 6.02
CA ALA A 100 21.39 0.79 6.59
C ALA A 100 20.41 -0.37 6.53
N LEU A 101 20.95 -1.60 6.51
CA LEU A 101 20.15 -2.81 6.67
C LEU A 101 19.79 -2.97 8.15
N GLY A 102 18.50 -2.99 8.45
CA GLY A 102 17.96 -3.08 9.80
C GLY A 102 16.45 -3.30 9.78
N GLN A 103 15.81 -3.19 10.94
CA GLN A 103 14.36 -3.20 11.00
C GLN A 103 13.80 -1.87 10.50
N VAL A 104 12.71 -1.94 9.76
CA VAL A 104 11.90 -0.77 9.39
C VAL A 104 10.45 -1.03 9.70
N GLN A 105 9.70 0.03 10.00
CA GLN A 105 8.29 -0.03 10.32
C GLN A 105 7.54 1.10 9.65
N LEU A 106 6.47 0.74 8.94
CA LEU A 106 5.54 1.68 8.34
C LEU A 106 4.24 1.68 9.13
N GLU A 107 3.76 2.87 9.47
CA GLU A 107 2.49 3.09 10.13
C GLU A 107 1.65 4.11 9.36
N CYS A 108 0.34 3.92 9.34
CA CYS A 108 -0.58 4.88 8.76
C CYS A 108 -2.00 4.73 9.33
N TYR A 109 -2.83 5.74 9.05
CA TYR A 109 -4.26 5.65 9.20
C TYR A 109 -4.91 5.48 7.82
N PHE A 110 -5.92 4.64 7.71
CA PHE A 110 -6.59 4.39 6.44
C PHE A 110 -8.11 4.27 6.55
N ALA A 111 -8.79 4.53 5.45
CA ALA A 111 -10.21 4.25 5.25
C ALA A 111 -10.43 3.81 3.79
N PHE A 112 -11.36 2.90 3.52
CA PHE A 112 -11.68 2.49 2.15
C PHE A 112 -13.19 2.43 1.92
N LYS A 113 -13.62 2.85 0.73
CA LYS A 113 -15.03 2.98 0.32
C LYS A 113 -15.16 2.94 -1.19
N PRO A 114 -16.28 2.48 -1.76
CA PRO A 114 -16.60 2.72 -3.14
C PRO A 114 -17.12 4.14 -3.31
N GLU A 115 -17.30 4.52 -4.57
CA GLU A 115 -18.13 5.66 -4.93
C GLU A 115 -19.56 5.47 -4.44
N ALA A 116 -20.06 6.44 -3.66
CA ALA A 116 -21.41 6.44 -3.13
C ALA A 116 -22.45 6.83 -4.20
N SER A 117 -22.58 6.02 -5.26
CA SER A 117 -23.50 6.24 -6.38
C SER A 117 -24.92 5.71 -6.16
N GLU A 118 -25.13 4.91 -5.11
CA GLU A 118 -26.41 4.30 -4.75
C GLU A 118 -26.73 4.54 -3.26
N LEU A 119 -28.02 4.56 -2.91
CA LEU A 119 -28.50 4.57 -1.52
C LEU A 119 -28.41 3.18 -0.87
N LYS A 120 -27.22 2.58 -0.91
CA LYS A 120 -26.88 1.27 -0.36
C LYS A 120 -25.49 1.32 0.27
N LEU A 121 -25.17 0.31 1.07
CA LEU A 121 -23.90 0.26 1.80
C LEU A 121 -22.67 0.14 0.89
N GLY A 122 -22.74 -0.68 -0.18
CA GLY A 122 -21.65 -0.85 -1.15
C GLY A 122 -20.40 -1.53 -0.58
N GLU A 123 -20.48 -2.15 0.60
CA GLU A 123 -19.33 -2.71 1.31
C GLU A 123 -18.56 -3.79 0.55
N MET A 124 -19.19 -4.47 -0.40
CA MET A 124 -18.56 -5.49 -1.22
C MET A 124 -18.04 -4.95 -2.57
N ASP A 125 -18.22 -3.67 -2.87
CA ASP A 125 -17.80 -3.07 -4.14
C ASP A 125 -16.28 -2.80 -4.19
N VAL A 126 -15.61 -2.76 -3.03
CA VAL A 126 -14.15 -2.72 -2.93
C VAL A 126 -13.64 -4.15 -2.76
N ARG A 127 -12.82 -4.63 -3.71
CA ARG A 127 -12.28 -6.00 -3.67
C ARG A 127 -11.21 -6.11 -2.60
N ALA A 128 -10.16 -5.32 -2.77
CA ALA A 128 -9.00 -5.36 -1.91
C ALA A 128 -8.33 -4.00 -1.84
N TRP A 129 -7.55 -3.82 -0.79
CA TRP A 129 -6.56 -2.77 -0.71
C TRP A 129 -5.33 -3.34 -0.03
N GLY A 130 -4.19 -2.70 -0.25
CA GLY A 130 -2.97 -3.19 0.35
C GLY A 130 -1.84 -2.20 0.33
N VAL A 131 -0.73 -2.71 0.82
CA VAL A 131 0.54 -2.03 0.92
C VAL A 131 1.62 -3.00 0.51
N LEU A 132 2.62 -2.49 -0.19
CA LEU A 132 3.78 -3.25 -0.58
C LEU A 132 5.03 -2.42 -0.41
N PHE A 133 6.14 -3.12 -0.28
CA PHE A 133 7.45 -2.52 -0.45
C PHE A 133 8.11 -3.12 -1.68
N ASP A 134 8.93 -2.31 -2.33
CA ASP A 134 9.83 -2.78 -3.37
C ASP A 134 11.25 -2.47 -2.91
N VAL A 135 11.94 -3.52 -2.50
CA VAL A 135 13.23 -3.43 -1.83
C VAL A 135 14.28 -4.11 -2.67
N GLN A 136 15.46 -3.51 -2.77
CA GLN A 136 16.62 -4.19 -3.35
C GLN A 136 17.88 -3.89 -2.55
N ASP A 137 18.66 -4.94 -2.30
CA ASP A 137 19.91 -4.82 -1.55
C ASP A 137 20.92 -3.88 -2.24
N GLY A 138 21.85 -3.36 -1.45
CA GLY A 138 22.90 -2.45 -1.92
C GLY A 138 24.13 -3.10 -2.53
N ASN A 139 24.10 -4.40 -2.84
CA ASN A 139 25.28 -5.13 -3.34
C ASN A 139 25.00 -5.89 -4.65
N PRO A 140 26.02 -6.10 -5.51
CA PRO A 140 25.83 -6.70 -6.84
C PRO A 140 25.27 -8.13 -6.86
N GLN A 141 25.46 -8.90 -5.78
CA GLN A 141 24.92 -10.25 -5.61
C GLN A 141 23.60 -10.23 -4.81
N GLY A 142 23.01 -9.06 -4.67
CA GLY A 142 21.80 -8.82 -3.89
C GLY A 142 20.56 -9.43 -4.50
N ARG A 143 19.46 -9.28 -3.76
CA ARG A 143 18.12 -9.66 -4.21
C ARG A 143 17.24 -8.42 -4.26
N ARG A 144 16.30 -8.45 -5.20
CA ARG A 144 15.10 -7.59 -5.17
C ARG A 144 13.99 -8.41 -4.53
N TRP A 145 13.32 -7.88 -3.53
CA TRP A 145 12.27 -8.58 -2.82
C TRP A 145 11.12 -7.63 -2.48
N MET A 146 9.90 -8.15 -2.50
CA MET A 146 8.69 -7.35 -2.38
C MET A 146 7.77 -7.98 -1.34
N PRO A 147 7.78 -7.49 -0.10
CA PRO A 147 6.74 -7.84 0.87
C PRO A 147 5.44 -7.16 0.43
N HIS A 148 4.44 -7.97 0.13
CA HIS A 148 3.09 -7.52 -0.20
C HIS A 148 2.14 -7.95 0.91
N LEU A 149 1.32 -7.02 1.40
CA LEU A 149 0.24 -7.30 2.32
C LEU A 149 -1.05 -6.68 1.77
N ARG A 150 -2.13 -7.46 1.73
CA ARG A 150 -3.46 -6.94 1.39
C ARG A 150 -4.52 -7.40 2.34
N TYR A 151 -5.56 -6.59 2.48
CA TYR A 151 -6.84 -7.02 3.01
C TYR A 151 -7.77 -7.33 1.83
N LEU A 152 -8.11 -8.61 1.66
CA LEU A 152 -9.14 -9.04 0.73
C LEU A 152 -10.49 -8.84 1.42
N ASN A 153 -11.18 -7.78 1.01
CA ASN A 153 -12.46 -7.36 1.58
C ASN A 153 -13.62 -8.17 0.97
N ALA A 154 -13.67 -8.23 -0.35
CA ALA A 154 -14.70 -8.93 -1.11
C ALA A 154 -14.10 -9.56 -2.36
N GLU A 155 -14.81 -10.52 -2.94
CA GLU A 155 -14.52 -11.09 -4.25
C GLU A 155 -15.81 -11.57 -4.89
N SER A 156 -16.09 -11.12 -6.11
CA SER A 156 -17.31 -11.47 -6.85
C SER A 156 -18.59 -11.19 -6.05
N GLY A 157 -18.63 -10.06 -5.34
CA GLY A 157 -19.74 -9.62 -4.50
C GLY A 157 -19.93 -10.42 -3.22
N GLN A 158 -18.95 -11.25 -2.83
CA GLN A 158 -18.97 -12.01 -1.58
C GLN A 158 -17.92 -11.48 -0.62
N ARG A 159 -18.31 -11.27 0.64
CA ARG A 159 -17.39 -10.85 1.69
C ARG A 159 -16.34 -11.94 1.98
N GLN A 160 -15.08 -11.51 2.10
CA GLN A 160 -13.95 -12.37 2.42
C GLN A 160 -13.38 -12.03 3.80
N GLY A 161 -12.94 -10.80 4.00
CA GLY A 161 -12.44 -10.27 5.27
C GLY A 161 -11.14 -10.89 5.76
N ARG A 162 -10.18 -11.12 4.86
CA ARG A 162 -8.92 -11.84 5.17
C ARG A 162 -7.68 -11.04 4.81
N TRP A 163 -6.61 -11.28 5.54
CA TRP A 163 -5.29 -10.78 5.20
C TRP A 163 -4.53 -11.77 4.34
N GLN A 164 -3.80 -11.28 3.34
CA GLN A 164 -3.04 -12.10 2.41
C GLN A 164 -1.66 -11.51 2.15
N THR A 165 -0.68 -12.39 1.93
CA THR A 165 0.64 -12.03 1.39
C THR A 165 0.86 -12.64 0.02
N LYS A 166 1.95 -12.26 -0.65
CA LYS A 166 2.23 -12.70 -2.02
C LYS A 166 3.65 -13.28 -2.12
N PRO A 167 3.82 -14.61 -2.14
CA PRO A 167 5.13 -15.24 -2.36
C PRO A 167 5.58 -15.26 -3.82
N ALA A 168 4.65 -15.24 -4.76
CA ALA A 168 4.95 -15.45 -6.17
C ALA A 168 4.22 -14.45 -7.07
N THR A 169 4.84 -14.16 -8.22
CA THR A 169 4.29 -13.22 -9.19
C THR A 169 4.65 -13.63 -10.62
N ARG A 170 4.04 -12.97 -11.60
CA ARG A 170 4.35 -13.11 -13.02
C ARG A 170 5.85 -12.93 -13.28
N SER A 171 6.34 -13.66 -14.27
CA SER A 171 7.73 -13.58 -14.71
C SER A 171 8.07 -12.19 -15.25
N VAL A 172 9.35 -11.83 -15.13
CA VAL A 172 9.92 -10.62 -15.70
C VAL A 172 9.95 -10.72 -17.22
N GLN A 173 9.58 -9.63 -17.88
CA GLN A 173 9.49 -9.49 -19.32
C GLN A 173 10.45 -8.38 -19.79
N PRO A 174 11.17 -8.56 -20.91
CA PRO A 174 11.89 -7.48 -21.53
C PRO A 174 10.91 -6.42 -22.05
N ILE A 175 11.33 -5.15 -21.99
CA ILE A 175 10.59 -4.01 -22.53
C ILE A 175 11.46 -3.32 -23.57
N GLY A 176 10.86 -2.99 -24.72
CA GLY A 176 11.58 -2.41 -25.84
C GLY A 176 12.50 -3.41 -26.55
N GLY A 177 13.54 -2.89 -27.21
CA GLY A 177 14.45 -3.65 -28.07
C GLY A 177 15.88 -3.78 -27.53
N SER A 178 16.26 -2.99 -26.53
CA SER A 178 17.65 -2.92 -26.05
C SER A 178 18.05 -4.10 -25.15
N GLY A 179 17.08 -4.80 -24.58
CA GLY A 179 17.29 -5.84 -23.57
C GLY A 179 17.72 -5.31 -22.18
N LYS A 180 17.80 -3.98 -21.99
CA LYS A 180 18.20 -3.36 -20.71
C LYS A 180 17.02 -3.04 -19.81
N THR A 181 15.86 -2.77 -20.40
CA THR A 181 14.63 -2.44 -19.68
C THR A 181 13.83 -3.72 -19.47
N VAL A 182 13.44 -3.99 -18.24
CA VAL A 182 12.60 -5.14 -17.89
C VAL A 182 11.45 -4.70 -17.00
N SER A 183 10.32 -5.39 -17.07
CA SER A 183 9.15 -5.11 -16.25
C SER A 183 8.45 -6.41 -15.86
N HIS A 184 7.64 -6.35 -14.81
CA HIS A 184 6.72 -7.41 -14.44
C HIS A 184 5.54 -6.76 -13.72
N PHE A 185 4.32 -7.24 -13.95
CA PHE A 185 3.19 -6.77 -13.16
C PHE A 185 2.99 -7.67 -11.95
N HIS A 186 3.13 -7.10 -10.75
CA HIS A 186 3.14 -7.87 -9.49
C HIS A 186 1.94 -7.62 -8.58
N LEU A 187 0.97 -6.82 -9.03
CA LEU A 187 -0.29 -6.56 -8.34
C LEU A 187 -1.47 -7.41 -8.84
N GLY A 188 -1.23 -8.30 -9.80
CA GLY A 188 -2.28 -9.18 -10.35
C GLY A 188 -2.91 -10.10 -9.29
N PRO A 189 -4.09 -10.69 -9.60
CA PRO A 189 -4.86 -11.52 -8.68
C PRO A 189 -4.20 -12.88 -8.39
N GLU A 190 -3.22 -13.30 -9.18
CA GLU A 190 -2.50 -14.54 -8.97
C GLU A 190 -1.54 -14.50 -7.77
N GLY A 191 -1.29 -15.67 -7.16
CA GLY A 191 -0.19 -15.89 -6.22
C GLY A 191 -0.38 -15.31 -4.81
N TRP A 192 -1.57 -14.87 -4.45
CA TRP A 192 -1.89 -14.45 -3.07
C TRP A 192 -2.20 -15.65 -2.17
N GLU A 193 -1.72 -15.59 -0.94
CA GLU A 193 -1.91 -16.64 0.08
C GLU A 193 -2.43 -16.03 1.38
N ASP A 194 -3.36 -16.72 2.04
CA ASP A 194 -3.93 -16.30 3.32
C ASP A 194 -2.86 -16.26 4.42
N VAL A 195 -2.79 -15.13 5.13
CA VAL A 195 -2.08 -15.06 6.40
C VAL A 195 -2.83 -15.94 7.40
N PRO A 196 -2.16 -16.88 8.09
CA PRO A 196 -2.81 -17.72 9.10
C PRO A 196 -3.53 -16.90 10.15
N GLY A 197 -4.82 -17.16 10.34
CA GLY A 197 -5.64 -16.44 11.30
C GLY A 197 -7.13 -16.52 11.01
N LYS A 198 -7.94 -15.92 11.89
CA LYS A 198 -9.37 -15.74 11.64
C LYS A 198 -9.59 -14.53 10.73
N PRO A 199 -10.66 -14.51 9.92
CA PRO A 199 -11.09 -13.30 9.24
C PRO A 199 -11.22 -12.13 10.22
N GLN A 200 -10.80 -10.94 9.78
CA GLN A 200 -10.93 -9.71 10.55
C GLN A 200 -12.04 -8.86 9.94
N LEU A 201 -12.99 -8.42 10.76
CA LEU A 201 -14.01 -7.48 10.32
C LEU A 201 -13.52 -6.06 10.57
N LEU A 202 -13.50 -5.25 9.52
CA LEU A 202 -13.19 -3.81 9.62
C LEU A 202 -14.48 -2.99 9.69
N CYS A 203 -14.45 -1.90 10.45
CA CYS A 203 -15.63 -1.06 10.66
C CYS A 203 -15.93 -0.21 9.41
N TYR A 204 -16.83 -0.72 8.57
CA TYR A 204 -17.24 -0.06 7.35
C TYR A 204 -18.21 1.12 7.58
N ASN A 205 -18.85 1.26 8.74
CA ASN A 205 -19.93 2.22 9.03
C ASN A 205 -21.28 1.89 8.34
N GLU A 206 -22.38 2.57 8.68
CA GLU A 206 -23.75 2.14 8.31
C GLU A 206 -24.16 2.45 6.86
N ILE A 207 -23.48 3.38 6.19
CA ILE A 207 -23.77 3.79 4.79
C ILE A 207 -22.48 4.12 4.02
N ALA A 208 -22.57 4.19 2.68
CA ALA A 208 -21.42 4.40 1.79
C ALA A 208 -20.68 5.74 2.03
N THR A 209 -21.37 6.75 2.53
CA THR A 209 -20.85 8.13 2.71
C THR A 209 -20.22 8.38 4.08
N LYS A 210 -20.49 7.52 5.08
CA LYS A 210 -19.85 7.61 6.40
C LYS A 210 -18.54 6.85 6.42
N MET A 211 -17.52 7.42 7.06
CA MET A 211 -16.16 6.86 7.07
C MET A 211 -15.66 6.64 8.50
N ASN A 212 -14.86 5.60 8.69
CA ASN A 212 -14.08 5.37 9.91
C ASN A 212 -12.62 5.18 9.52
N TRP A 213 -11.72 5.65 10.38
CA TRP A 213 -10.29 5.48 10.22
C TRP A 213 -9.81 4.25 10.98
N HIS A 214 -8.86 3.54 10.39
CA HIS A 214 -8.23 2.36 10.94
C HIS A 214 -6.74 2.58 11.04
N TYR A 215 -6.12 1.96 12.03
CA TYR A 215 -4.67 1.99 12.21
C TYR A 215 -4.04 0.75 11.57
N LEU A 216 -2.92 0.95 10.86
CA LEU A 216 -2.09 -0.11 10.31
C LEU A 216 -0.63 0.13 10.69
N ARG A 217 0.04 -0.92 11.16
CA ARG A 217 1.48 -0.94 11.44
C ARG A 217 2.09 -2.19 10.83
N ILE A 218 3.15 -2.06 10.04
CA ILE A 218 3.83 -3.19 9.38
C ILE A 218 5.31 -3.09 9.64
N GLY A 219 5.90 -4.19 10.11
CA GLY A 219 7.33 -4.30 10.35
C GLY A 219 8.02 -5.22 9.34
N LEU A 220 9.22 -4.83 8.93
CA LEU A 220 10.10 -5.60 8.06
C LEU A 220 11.51 -5.64 8.64
N ASP A 221 12.22 -6.73 8.37
CA ASP A 221 13.67 -6.84 8.60
C ASP A 221 14.38 -6.84 7.24
N LEU A 222 15.05 -5.72 6.92
CA LEU A 222 15.71 -5.56 5.62
C LEU A 222 16.91 -6.50 5.45
N LYS A 223 17.54 -6.92 6.56
CA LYS A 223 18.68 -7.84 6.52
C LYS A 223 18.23 -9.28 6.28
N ARG A 224 17.08 -9.66 6.86
CA ARG A 224 16.48 -11.00 6.71
C ARG A 224 15.56 -11.13 5.50
N ARG A 225 15.18 -10.01 4.86
CA ARG A 225 14.22 -9.94 3.74
C ARG A 225 12.84 -10.51 4.09
N ALA A 226 12.39 -10.24 5.30
CA ALA A 226 11.19 -10.85 5.85
C ALA A 226 10.31 -9.84 6.58
N PHE A 227 9.02 -10.17 6.68
CA PHE A 227 8.13 -9.52 7.64
C PHE A 227 8.61 -9.78 9.07
N THR A 228 8.43 -8.81 9.96
CA THR A 228 8.47 -9.04 11.41
C THR A 228 7.07 -9.16 12.00
N GLY A 229 6.03 -8.86 11.22
CA GLY A 229 4.62 -8.92 11.58
C GLY A 229 3.88 -7.65 11.16
N PHE A 230 2.58 -7.60 11.46
CA PHE A 230 1.78 -6.37 11.30
C PHE A 230 0.67 -6.28 12.35
N GLN A 231 0.08 -5.11 12.50
CA GLN A 231 -1.09 -4.87 13.32
C GLN A 231 -2.11 -4.08 12.51
N CYS A 232 -3.38 -4.47 12.61
CA CYS A 232 -4.50 -3.65 12.14
C CYS A 232 -5.51 -3.49 13.28
N ASN A 233 -5.73 -2.23 13.68
CA ASN A 233 -6.50 -1.87 14.88
C ASN A 233 -6.00 -2.67 16.11
N ASP A 234 -6.85 -3.49 16.71
CA ASP A 234 -6.61 -4.29 17.91
C ASP A 234 -6.03 -5.69 17.62
N HIS A 235 -5.89 -6.07 16.35
CA HIS A 235 -5.36 -7.39 15.95
C HIS A 235 -3.88 -7.28 15.56
N THR A 236 -3.03 -8.09 16.18
CA THR A 236 -1.60 -8.23 15.84
C THR A 236 -1.32 -9.61 15.24
N PHE A 237 -0.53 -9.64 14.18
CA PHE A 237 -0.12 -10.82 13.44
C PHE A 237 1.41 -10.93 13.49
N GLY A 238 1.91 -12.10 13.90
CA GLY A 238 3.34 -12.43 13.81
C GLY A 238 3.75 -12.74 12.37
N PRO A 239 5.04 -13.01 12.10
CA PRO A 239 5.55 -13.24 10.75
C PRO A 239 5.18 -14.62 10.17
N GLU A 240 4.53 -15.49 10.94
CA GLU A 240 4.22 -16.87 10.54
C GLU A 240 3.32 -16.91 9.30
N GLY A 241 3.75 -17.65 8.27
CA GLY A 241 3.02 -17.78 7.00
C GLY A 241 3.05 -16.53 6.11
N MET A 242 3.85 -15.51 6.46
CA MET A 242 4.06 -14.34 5.62
C MET A 242 5.25 -14.54 4.70
N HIS A 243 5.01 -14.38 3.40
CA HIS A 243 6.04 -14.60 2.38
C HIS A 243 6.19 -13.38 1.46
N CYS A 244 7.39 -13.22 0.92
CA CYS A 244 7.75 -12.14 0.01
C CYS A 244 7.99 -12.69 -1.40
N ILE A 245 7.69 -11.89 -2.42
CA ILE A 245 8.26 -12.14 -3.74
C ILE A 245 9.77 -11.94 -3.65
N GLU A 246 10.56 -12.83 -4.25
CA GLU A 246 12.00 -12.65 -4.41
C GLU A 246 12.48 -12.86 -5.85
N LEU A 247 13.33 -11.95 -6.30
CA LEU A 247 13.91 -11.93 -7.63
C LEU A 247 15.41 -11.64 -7.57
N PRO A 248 16.20 -12.01 -8.60
CA PRO A 248 17.54 -11.47 -8.78
C PRO A 248 17.51 -9.93 -8.77
N ALA A 249 18.55 -9.32 -8.19
CA ALA A 249 18.69 -7.86 -8.23
C ALA A 249 18.72 -7.36 -9.68
N MET A 250 18.07 -6.22 -9.91
CA MET A 250 18.07 -5.53 -11.19
C MET A 250 19.17 -4.46 -11.21
N ALA A 251 19.68 -4.16 -12.40
CA ALA A 251 20.65 -3.10 -12.56
C ALA A 251 20.06 -1.76 -12.08
N ASN A 252 20.85 -0.99 -11.33
CA ASN A 252 20.57 0.39 -10.91
C ASN A 252 19.57 0.61 -9.77
N LEU A 253 18.99 -0.44 -9.16
CA LEU A 253 18.07 -0.30 -8.01
C LEU A 253 18.79 -0.48 -6.66
N TRP A 254 19.98 0.10 -6.51
CA TRP A 254 20.81 -0.09 -5.32
C TRP A 254 20.16 0.53 -4.08
N CYS A 255 20.11 -0.25 -3.00
CA CYS A 255 19.56 0.17 -1.70
C CYS A 255 18.10 0.63 -1.76
N MET A 256 17.32 0.19 -2.76
CA MET A 256 15.94 0.63 -2.94
C MET A 256 15.06 0.23 -1.75
N LEU A 257 14.21 1.16 -1.31
CA LEU A 257 13.19 0.99 -0.28
C LEU A 257 11.96 1.81 -0.68
N ASN A 258 11.20 1.33 -1.66
CA ASN A 258 9.96 1.99 -2.02
C ASN A 258 8.83 1.45 -1.14
N ALA A 259 7.84 2.29 -0.84
CA ALA A 259 6.59 1.88 -0.23
C ALA A 259 5.45 2.31 -1.15
N ALA A 260 4.45 1.45 -1.33
CA ALA A 260 3.29 1.76 -2.15
C ALA A 260 2.00 1.30 -1.47
N PHE A 261 0.94 2.07 -1.66
CA PHE A 261 -0.43 1.68 -1.32
C PHE A 261 -1.22 1.47 -2.61
N TRP A 262 -2.21 0.59 -2.55
CA TRP A 262 -3.06 0.30 -3.70
C TRP A 262 -4.47 -0.11 -3.29
N VAL A 263 -5.41 0.05 -4.22
CA VAL A 263 -6.81 -0.35 -4.07
C VAL A 263 -7.36 -0.92 -5.37
N GLU A 264 -8.27 -1.88 -5.23
CA GLU A 264 -8.89 -2.64 -6.32
C GLU A 264 -10.42 -2.63 -6.19
N ALA A 265 -11.11 -2.39 -7.31
CA ALA A 265 -12.56 -2.48 -7.39
C ALA A 265 -13.02 -3.92 -7.64
N ASP A 266 -14.08 -4.35 -6.94
CA ASP A 266 -14.69 -5.66 -7.21
C ASP A 266 -15.73 -5.60 -8.32
N MET A 267 -16.41 -4.45 -8.42
CA MET A 267 -17.51 -4.18 -9.35
C MET A 267 -17.15 -3.02 -10.29
N ASP A 268 -18.03 -2.74 -11.26
CA ASP A 268 -17.93 -1.58 -12.17
C ASP A 268 -18.29 -0.25 -11.46
N LYS A 269 -17.62 -0.01 -10.34
CA LYS A 269 -17.79 1.14 -9.44
C LYS A 269 -16.41 1.50 -8.90
N ARG A 270 -16.11 2.80 -8.77
CA ARG A 270 -14.78 3.19 -8.28
C ARG A 270 -14.60 2.70 -6.85
N ALA A 271 -13.44 2.14 -6.56
CA ALA A 271 -12.96 1.93 -5.20
C ALA A 271 -12.01 3.07 -4.81
N PHE A 272 -12.15 3.52 -3.57
CA PHE A 272 -11.31 4.54 -2.96
C PHE A 272 -10.58 3.96 -1.77
N LEU A 273 -9.29 4.29 -1.68
CA LEU A 273 -8.49 4.15 -0.47
C LEU A 273 -8.01 5.54 -0.08
N TYR A 274 -8.26 5.90 1.17
CA TYR A 274 -7.81 7.12 1.79
C TYR A 274 -6.76 6.75 2.82
N ILE A 275 -5.62 7.44 2.79
CA ILE A 275 -4.51 7.24 3.71
C ILE A 275 -4.17 8.59 4.34
N ASP A 276 -3.96 8.58 5.64
CA ASP A 276 -3.53 9.74 6.39
C ASP A 276 -2.30 9.39 7.25
N SER A 277 -1.46 10.40 7.47
CA SER A 277 -0.36 10.39 8.43
C SER A 277 0.57 9.17 8.28
N VAL A 278 1.33 9.11 7.19
CA VAL A 278 2.23 7.97 6.93
C VAL A 278 3.58 8.17 7.63
N LEU A 279 3.92 7.28 8.55
CA LEU A 279 5.17 7.29 9.29
C LEU A 279 6.04 6.10 8.89
N LEU A 280 7.26 6.35 8.45
CA LEU A 280 8.29 5.31 8.26
C LEU A 280 9.38 5.51 9.31
N SER A 281 9.66 4.48 10.09
CA SER A 281 10.70 4.46 11.12
C SER A 281 11.65 3.27 10.94
N GLY A 282 12.82 3.30 11.59
CA GLY A 282 13.81 2.24 11.48
C GLY A 282 14.80 2.17 12.65
N GLU A 283 15.37 0.98 12.82
CA GLU A 283 16.48 0.71 13.73
C GLU A 283 17.79 0.72 12.93
N PHE A 284 18.56 1.78 13.09
CA PHE A 284 19.88 1.92 12.48
C PHE A 284 20.92 1.86 13.59
N ALA A 285 21.65 0.75 13.68
CA ALA A 285 22.81 0.64 14.55
C ALA A 285 23.76 1.82 14.28
N GLN A 286 24.21 2.48 15.35
CA GLN A 286 25.33 3.42 15.29
C GLN A 286 26.64 2.64 15.27
#